data_AF-A0A842P5Z2-F1
#
_entry.id   AF-A0A842P5Z2-F1
#
_cell.length_a   1.000
_cell.length_b   1.000
_cell.length_c   1.000
_cell.angle_alpha   90.00
_cell.angle_beta   90.00
_cell.angle_gamma   90.00
#
_symmetry.space_group_name_H-M   'P 1'
#
loop_
_entity.id
_entity.type
_entity.pdbx_description
1 polymer ?
#
loop_
_entity_poly.entity_id
_entity_poly.type
_entity_poly.pdbx_seq_one_letter_code
_entity_poly.pdbx_strand_id
1 'polypeptide(L)' 'MTPENSKKVWAYIQEAGDKLVGKLPPSHHHPSGRNPYAHVAICVRSKFGQSYKDLPDEQIDEVMEYIDYLVENPS' A
#
# COMPACT_ATOMS: atom_id res chain seq x y z
N MET A 1 5.25 -13.84 -2.08
CA MET A 1 6.64 -13.42 -1.89
C MET A 1 7.22 -14.28 -0.79
N THR A 2 8.54 -14.46 -0.75
CA THR A 2 9.19 -15.05 0.42
C THR A 2 8.85 -14.27 1.70
N PRO A 3 8.95 -14.90 2.88
CA PRO A 3 8.70 -14.20 4.13
C PRO A 3 9.58 -12.96 4.34
N GLU A 4 10.80 -12.96 3.81
CA GLU A 4 11.72 -11.81 3.88
C GLU A 4 11.20 -10.64 3.03
N ASN A 5 10.88 -10.88 1.77
CA ASN A 5 10.35 -9.85 0.87
C ASN A 5 8.98 -9.34 1.31
N SER A 6 8.12 -10.22 1.82
CA SER A 6 6.85 -9.82 2.42
C SER A 6 7.04 -8.87 3.61
N LYS A 7 8.08 -9.07 4.43
CA LYS A 7 8.42 -8.14 5.53
C LYS A 7 8.94 -6.80 5.00
N LYS A 8 9.76 -6.81 3.94
CA LYS A 8 10.27 -5.59 3.29
C LYS A 8 9.11 -4.74 2.74
N VAL A 9 8.21 -5.37 1.96
CA VAL A 9 7.02 -4.69 1.42
C VAL A 9 6.13 -4.17 2.55
N TRP A 10 5.93 -4.95 3.61
CA TRP A 10 5.13 -4.48 4.75
C TRP A 10 5.74 -3.24 5.42
N ALA A 11 7.05 -3.24 5.69
CA ALA A 11 7.73 -2.06 6.23
C ALA A 11 7.56 -0.85 5.30
N TYR A 12 7.67 -1.05 3.98
CA TYR A 12 7.48 0.01 3.00
C TYR A 12 6.04 0.56 2.98
N ILE A 13 5.04 -0.32 3.08
CA ILE A 13 3.63 0.07 3.25
C ILE A 13 3.44 0.91 4.52
N GLN A 14 4.15 0.58 5.61
CA GLN A 14 4.11 1.38 6.84
C GLN A 14 4.67 2.79 6.61
N GLU A 15 5.84 2.90 6.00
CA GLU A 15 6.45 4.19 5.67
C GLU A 15 5.57 5.04 4.73
N ALA A 16 4.97 4.40 3.71
CA ALA A 16 4.01 5.05 2.82
C ALA A 16 2.75 5.51 3.56
N GLY A 17 2.24 4.68 4.47
CA GLY A 17 1.10 5.01 5.32
C GLY A 17 1.37 6.23 6.19
N ASP A 18 2.55 6.31 6.81
CA ASP A 18 2.97 7.48 7.61
C ASP A 18 2.99 8.76 6.74
N LYS A 19 3.51 8.67 5.51
CA LYS A 19 3.53 9.80 4.56
C LYS A 19 2.13 10.23 4.12
N LEU A 20 1.13 9.36 4.19
CA LEU A 20 -0.25 9.58 3.74
C LEU A 20 -1.22 9.99 4.87
N VAL A 21 -0.77 10.03 6.13
CA VAL A 21 -1.60 10.50 7.25
C VAL A 21 -2.14 11.90 6.96
N GLY A 22 -3.48 12.03 6.96
CA GLY A 22 -4.18 13.29 6.69
C GLY A 22 -4.16 13.76 5.23
N LYS A 23 -3.60 12.98 4.30
CA LYS A 23 -3.53 13.33 2.87
C LYS A 23 -4.54 12.59 1.99
N LEU A 24 -5.18 11.54 2.52
CA LEU A 24 -6.20 10.81 1.79
C LEU A 24 -7.52 11.60 1.72
N PRO A 25 -8.25 11.52 0.59
CA PRO A 25 -9.52 12.23 0.43
C PRO A 25 -10.58 11.72 1.43
N PRO A 26 -11.49 12.62 1.84
CA PRO A 26 -12.57 12.25 2.76
C PRO A 26 -13.52 11.24 2.09
N SER A 27 -14.16 10.41 2.92
CA SER A 27 -15.16 9.44 2.48
C SER A 27 -16.32 9.41 3.46
N HIS A 28 -17.56 9.40 2.94
CA HIS A 28 -18.75 9.27 3.77
C HIS A 28 -18.77 7.99 4.62
N HIS A 29 -18.13 6.92 4.13
CA HIS A 29 -18.00 5.66 4.86
C HIS A 29 -16.95 5.70 5.98
N HIS A 30 -16.10 6.74 6.02
CA HIS A 30 -15.04 6.91 7.00
C HIS A 30 -15.08 8.30 7.62
N PRO A 31 -16.06 8.57 8.51
CA PRO A 31 -16.28 9.89 9.10
C PRO A 31 -15.08 10.39 9.93
N SER A 32 -14.26 9.48 10.47
CA SER A 32 -13.04 9.81 11.22
C SER A 32 -11.76 9.82 10.38
N GLY A 33 -11.88 9.76 9.04
CA GLY A 33 -10.76 9.66 8.11
C GLY A 33 -10.39 8.22 7.74
N ARG A 34 -9.65 8.07 6.63
CA ARG A 34 -9.19 6.77 6.12
C ARG A 34 -7.94 6.31 6.87
N ASN A 35 -7.82 5.01 7.14
CA ASN A 35 -6.58 4.40 7.60
C ASN A 35 -5.60 4.27 6.42
N PRO A 36 -4.47 4.99 6.40
CA PRO A 36 -3.59 5.02 5.24
C PRO A 36 -2.85 3.71 5.00
N TYR A 37 -2.47 2.98 6.05
CA TYR A 37 -1.80 1.67 5.94
C TYR A 37 -2.71 0.64 5.27
N ALA A 38 -3.96 0.57 5.74
CA ALA A 38 -4.95 -0.33 5.17
C ALA A 38 -5.29 0.06 3.73
N HIS A 39 -5.38 1.36 3.45
CA HIS A 39 -5.63 1.87 2.12
C HIS A 39 -4.55 1.45 1.12
N VAL A 40 -3.26 1.65 1.43
CA VAL A 40 -2.15 1.22 0.54
C VAL A 40 -2.20 -0.29 0.28
N ALA A 41 -2.39 -1.11 1.32
CA ALA A 41 -2.48 -2.57 1.16
C ALA A 41 -3.65 -3.00 0.28
N ILE A 42 -4.81 -2.33 0.40
CA ILE A 42 -5.98 -2.58 -0.45
C ILE A 42 -5.70 -2.15 -1.90
N CYS A 43 -5.08 -1.01 -2.13
CA CYS A 43 -4.71 -0.54 -3.47
C CYS A 43 -3.74 -1.51 -4.15
N VAL A 44 -2.72 -2.00 -3.43
CA VAL A 44 -1.81 -3.05 -3.93
C VAL A 44 -2.60 -4.29 -4.31
N ARG A 45 -3.44 -4.82 -3.42
CA ARG A 45 -4.28 -5.98 -3.73
C ARG A 45 -5.17 -5.76 -4.96
N SER A 46 -5.75 -4.57 -5.10
CA SER A 46 -6.63 -4.23 -6.21
C SER A 46 -5.88 -4.14 -7.54
N LYS A 47 -4.64 -3.63 -7.55
CA LYS A 47 -3.82 -3.52 -8.77
C LYS A 47 -3.33 -4.88 -9.25
N PHE A 48 -2.82 -5.70 -8.34
CA PHE A 48 -2.15 -6.96 -8.68
C PHE A 48 -3.08 -8.18 -8.61
N GLY A 49 -4.35 -7.99 -8.22
CA GLY A 49 -5.36 -9.05 -8.11
C GLY A 49 -5.26 -9.94 -6.87
N GLN A 50 -4.15 -9.86 -6.14
CA GLN A 50 -3.86 -10.66 -4.94
C GLN A 50 -3.00 -9.89 -3.95
N SER A 51 -2.86 -10.43 -2.73
CA SER A 51 -2.01 -9.81 -1.71
C SER A 51 -0.55 -9.81 -2.15
N TYR A 52 0.23 -8.80 -1.73
CA TYR A 52 1.68 -8.80 -1.96
C TYR A 52 2.37 -10.06 -1.40
N LYS A 53 1.81 -10.64 -0.33
CA LYS A 53 2.31 -11.90 0.26
C LYS A 53 2.21 -13.08 -0.69
N ASP A 54 1.30 -13.03 -1.66
CA ASP A 54 1.05 -14.11 -2.62
C ASP A 54 1.78 -13.88 -3.96
N LEU A 55 2.28 -12.66 -4.22
CA LEU A 55 2.98 -12.31 -5.46
C LEU A 55 4.35 -12.99 -5.59
N PRO A 56 4.86 -13.24 -6.81
CA PRO A 56 6.24 -13.71 -6.99
C PRO A 56 7.25 -12.66 -6.50
N ASP A 57 8.46 -13.10 -6.10
CA ASP A 57 9.50 -12.20 -5.59
C ASP A 57 10.05 -11.27 -6.67
N GLU A 58 9.98 -11.69 -7.93
CA GLU A 58 10.36 -10.93 -9.12
C GLU A 58 9.52 -9.66 -9.31
N GLN A 59 8.34 -9.57 -8.68
CA GLN A 59 7.47 -8.39 -8.73
C GLN A 59 7.70 -7.41 -7.57
N ILE A 60 8.72 -7.62 -6.73
CA ILE A 60 8.95 -6.73 -5.57
C ILE A 60 9.14 -5.28 -5.99
N ASP A 61 9.94 -5.01 -7.03
CA ASP A 61 10.22 -3.65 -7.47
C ASP A 61 8.94 -2.98 -8.01
N GLU A 62 8.13 -3.68 -8.81
CA GLU A 62 6.87 -3.14 -9.34
C GLU A 62 5.86 -2.81 -8.22
N VAL A 63 5.83 -3.62 -7.15
CA VAL A 63 5.00 -3.36 -5.97
C VAL A 63 5.49 -2.10 -5.24
N MET A 64 6.80 -1.93 -5.08
CA MET A 64 7.38 -0.77 -4.39
C MET A 64 7.17 0.52 -5.21
N GLU A 65 7.39 0.49 -6.52
CA GLU A 65 7.11 1.60 -7.44
C GLU A 65 5.64 2.01 -7.40
N TYR A 66 4.72 1.04 -7.32
CA TYR A 66 3.31 1.37 -7.19
C TYR A 66 2.96 1.99 -5.84
N ILE A 67 3.60 1.55 -4.75
CA ILE A 67 3.43 2.18 -3.45
C ILE A 67 3.92 3.64 -3.49
N ASP A 68 5.03 3.92 -4.16
CA ASP A 68 5.52 5.30 -4.35
C ASP A 68 4.54 6.15 -5.14
N TYR A 69 4.00 5.61 -6.25
CA TYR A 69 2.96 6.26 -7.02
C TYR A 69 1.74 6.65 -6.15
N LEU A 70 1.31 5.79 -5.22
CA LEU A 70 0.20 6.09 -4.30
C LEU A 70 0.52 7.23 -3.32
N VAL A 71 1.78 7.34 -2.88
CA VAL A 71 2.23 8.44 -2.01
C VAL A 71 2.24 9.76 -2.77
N GLU A 72 2.70 9.76 -4.02
CA GLU A 72 2.71 10.93 -4.89
C GLU A 72 1.32 11.33 -5.38
N ASN A 73 0.39 10.37 -5.45
CA ASN A 73 -0.98 10.55 -5.95
C ASN A 73 -2.04 10.02 -4.96
N PRO A 74 -2.22 10.66 -3.79
CA PRO A 74 -3.19 10.21 -2.79
C PRO A 74 -4.64 10.20 -3.34
N SER A 75 -5.35 9.07 -3.21
CA SER A 75 -6.74 8.90 -3.72
C SER A 75 -7.68 8.12 -2.79
#